data_AF-A0A1S3DGN4-F1
#
_entry.id   AF-A0A1S3DGN4-F1
#
_cell.length_a   1.000
_cell.length_b   1.000
_cell.length_c   1.000
_cell.angle_alpha   90.00
_cell.angle_beta   90.00
_cell.angle_gamma   90.00
#
_symmetry.space_group_name_H-M   'P 1'
#
loop_
_entity.id
_entity.type
_entity.pdbx_description
1 polymer ?
#
loop_
_entity_poly.entity_id
_entity_poly.type
_entity_poly.pdbx_seq_one_letter_code
_entity_poly.pdbx_strand_id
1 'polypeptide(L)'
;MRSVETYLVYAVTALVLHPVTARPQNSIQSSTVKDEIPTYPTRYDSIDVDLILSNDRIMRRYIECILNKGPCTREGLELKRKLVLKFV
;
A
#
# COMPACT_ATOMS: atom_id res chain seq x y z
N MET A 1 -42.91 3.46 -25.26
CA MET A 1 -41.74 4.29 -24.92
C MET A 1 -41.68 4.74 -23.44
N ARG A 2 -42.48 4.19 -22.51
CA ARG A 2 -42.42 4.53 -21.07
C ARG A 2 -41.64 3.53 -20.20
N SER A 3 -41.42 2.29 -20.66
CA SER A 3 -40.76 1.22 -19.88
C SER A 3 -39.24 1.39 -19.71
N VAL A 4 -38.54 1.98 -20.68
CA VAL A 4 -37.08 2.20 -20.59
C VAL A 4 -36.72 3.26 -19.55
N GLU A 5 -37.55 4.30 -19.41
CA GLU A 5 -37.36 5.32 -18.38
C GLU A 5 -37.64 4.77 -16.98
N THR A 6 -38.68 3.94 -16.84
CA THR A 6 -38.97 3.26 -15.56
C THR A 6 -37.86 2.29 -15.16
N TYR A 7 -37.26 1.58 -16.13
CA TYR A 7 -36.13 0.68 -15.88
C TYR A 7 -34.87 1.44 -15.46
N LEU A 8 -34.58 2.56 -16.10
CA LEU A 8 -33.43 3.41 -15.77
C LEU A 8 -33.59 4.06 -14.39
N VAL A 9 -34.79 4.55 -14.05
CA VAL A 9 -35.09 5.10 -12.72
C VAL A 9 -35.00 4.02 -11.63
N TYR A 10 -35.48 2.79 -11.90
CA TYR A 10 -35.35 1.67 -10.97
C TYR A 10 -33.87 1.25 -10.75
N ALA A 11 -33.06 1.22 -11.81
CA ALA A 11 -31.64 0.90 -11.73
C ALA A 11 -30.84 1.95 -10.94
N VAL A 12 -31.12 3.24 -11.16
CA VAL A 12 -30.45 4.34 -10.45
C VAL A 12 -30.86 4.39 -8.98
N THR A 13 -32.15 4.18 -8.68
CA THR A 13 -32.64 4.14 -7.29
C THR A 13 -32.10 2.92 -6.53
N ALA A 14 -31.99 1.75 -7.15
CA ALA A 14 -31.36 0.58 -6.55
C ALA A 14 -29.87 0.78 -6.23
N LEU A 15 -29.12 1.53 -7.03
CA LEU A 15 -27.71 1.81 -6.74
C LEU A 15 -27.51 2.85 -5.63
N VAL A 16 -28.46 3.77 -5.45
CA VAL A 16 -28.34 4.90 -4.48
C VAL A 16 -29.05 4.61 -3.15
N LEU A 17 -30.06 3.74 -3.11
CA LEU A 17 -30.86 3.42 -1.92
C LEU A 17 -30.56 2.05 -1.30
N HIS A 18 -29.52 1.31 -1.71
CA HIS A 18 -29.03 0.22 -0.84
C HIS A 18 -28.28 0.84 0.35
N PRO A 19 -28.86 0.78 1.56
CA PRO A 19 -28.21 1.31 2.73
C PRO A 19 -27.09 0.36 3.16
N VAL A 20 -25.92 0.94 3.29
CA VAL A 20 -24.93 0.61 4.32
C VAL A 20 -25.66 0.25 5.62
N THR A 21 -25.77 -1.03 5.97
CA THR A 21 -25.84 -1.60 7.34
C THR A 21 -25.95 -3.12 7.19
N ALA A 22 -24.89 -3.91 7.35
CA ALA A 22 -24.50 -4.39 8.67
C ALA A 22 -23.05 -4.89 8.65
N ARG A 23 -22.18 -4.18 9.37
CA ARG A 23 -20.89 -4.71 9.81
C ARG A 23 -21.03 -4.99 11.31
N PRO A 24 -21.00 -6.24 11.79
CA PRO A 24 -20.87 -6.47 13.22
C PRO A 24 -19.44 -6.10 13.61
N GLN A 25 -19.27 -5.01 14.37
CA GLN A 25 -18.05 -4.80 15.12
C GLN A 25 -18.18 -5.55 16.44
N ASN A 26 -17.55 -6.71 16.53
CA ASN A 26 -17.08 -7.15 17.84
C ASN A 26 -15.79 -7.97 17.72
N SER A 27 -14.97 -7.77 18.75
CA SER A 27 -13.74 -8.45 19.14
C SER A 27 -12.51 -8.30 18.24
N ILE A 28 -11.56 -7.54 18.79
CA ILE A 28 -10.12 -7.77 18.73
C ILE A 28 -9.83 -9.26 18.49
N GLN A 29 -9.42 -9.61 17.27
CA GLN A 29 -8.68 -10.84 17.00
C GLN A 29 -7.28 -10.44 16.53
N SER A 30 -6.51 -9.86 17.46
CA SER A 30 -5.07 -9.85 17.37
C SER A 30 -4.58 -11.26 17.69
N SER A 31 -4.66 -12.16 16.71
CA SER A 31 -3.91 -13.43 16.68
C SER A 31 -4.23 -14.17 15.39
N THR A 32 -3.20 -14.27 14.53
CA THR A 32 -2.98 -15.35 13.57
C THR A 32 -3.97 -15.51 12.41
N VAL A 33 -4.28 -14.44 11.69
CA VAL A 33 -4.67 -14.59 10.28
C VAL A 33 -3.39 -14.44 9.44
N LYS A 34 -2.81 -15.58 9.09
CA LYS A 34 -1.69 -15.71 8.15
C LYS A 34 -2.29 -15.71 6.74
N ASP A 35 -2.87 -14.58 6.33
CA ASP A 35 -3.20 -14.37 4.93
C ASP A 35 -1.88 -14.35 4.15
N GLU A 36 -1.81 -15.08 3.04
CA GLU A 36 -0.68 -15.04 2.10
C GLU A 36 -0.66 -13.67 1.39
N ILE A 37 -0.38 -12.62 2.15
CA ILE A 37 0.19 -11.39 1.62
C ILE A 37 1.62 -11.77 1.23
N PRO A 38 2.06 -11.55 -0.02
CA PRO A 38 3.46 -11.74 -0.39
C PRO A 38 4.32 -10.90 0.57
N THR A 39 4.83 -11.57 1.60
CA THR A 39 5.41 -10.91 2.75
C THR A 39 6.82 -10.52 2.35
N TYR A 40 7.07 -9.22 2.39
CA TYR A 40 8.43 -8.72 2.24
C TYR A 40 9.32 -9.40 3.28
N PRO A 41 10.54 -9.83 2.92
CA PRO A 41 11.36 -10.57 3.85
C PRO A 41 11.66 -9.71 5.08
N THR A 42 11.60 -10.30 6.28
CA THR A 42 11.63 -9.62 7.59
C THR A 42 12.85 -8.74 7.84
N ARG A 43 13.88 -8.89 7.02
CA ARG A 43 15.08 -8.04 7.01
C ARG A 43 14.83 -6.58 6.65
N TYR A 44 13.64 -6.23 6.15
CA TYR A 44 13.21 -4.84 5.95
C TYR A 44 12.38 -4.29 7.13
N ASP A 45 11.99 -5.12 8.11
CA ASP A 45 11.12 -4.72 9.23
C ASP A 45 11.83 -3.78 10.24
N SER A 46 13.16 -3.72 10.20
CA SER A 46 13.98 -2.87 11.08
C SER A 46 14.27 -1.48 10.49
N ILE A 47 13.78 -1.18 9.28
CA ILE A 47 13.98 0.12 8.65
C ILE A 47 12.86 1.06 9.10
N ASP A 48 13.23 2.11 9.84
CA ASP A 48 12.32 3.18 10.20
C ASP A 48 12.10 4.11 9.00
N VAL A 49 11.01 3.89 8.27
CA VAL A 49 10.64 4.66 7.08
C VAL A 49 10.27 6.10 7.45
N ASP A 50 9.62 6.30 8.58
CA ASP A 50 9.18 7.62 9.04
C ASP A 50 10.39 8.50 9.36
N LEU A 51 11.40 7.94 10.03
CA LEU A 51 12.67 8.63 10.28
C LEU A 51 13.41 8.99 9.00
N ILE A 52 13.38 8.11 8.00
CA ILE A 52 14.03 8.38 6.70
C ILE A 52 13.31 9.53 6.00
N LEU A 53 11.98 9.52 5.97
CA LEU A 53 11.18 10.55 5.30
C LEU A 53 11.16 11.88 6.05
N SER A 54 11.29 11.87 7.38
CA SER A 54 11.33 13.09 8.19
C SER A 54 12.71 13.77 8.18
N ASN A 55 13.74 13.11 7.68
CA ASN A 55 15.11 13.62 7.66
C ASN A 55 15.65 13.71 6.25
N ASP A 56 15.57 14.91 5.67
CA ASP A 56 16.02 15.21 4.30
C ASP A 56 17.46 14.76 4.04
N ARG A 57 18.35 14.85 5.03
CA ARG A 57 19.75 14.42 4.88
C ARG A 57 19.84 12.91 4.71
N ILE A 58 19.07 12.13 5.47
CA ILE A 58 19.05 10.66 5.38
C ILE A 58 18.37 10.25 4.07
N MET A 59 17.18 10.79 3.78
CA MET A 59 16.46 10.53 2.53
C MET A 59 17.34 10.78 1.30
N ARG A 60 18.04 11.92 1.28
CA ARG A 60 18.92 12.27 0.16
C ARG A 60 20.06 11.27 -0.02
N ARG A 61 20.61 10.69 1.04
CA ARG A 61 21.62 9.61 0.93
C ARG A 61 21.05 8.36 0.29
N TYR A 62 19.82 7.97 0.64
CA TYR A 62 19.14 6.83 0.00
C TYR A 62 18.88 7.09 -1.49
N ILE A 63 18.46 8.30 -1.86
CA ILE A 63 18.26 8.69 -3.26
C ILE A 63 19.58 8.70 -4.03
N GLU A 64 20.62 9.34 -3.49
CA GLU A 64 21.96 9.39 -4.10
C GLU A 64 22.52 7.97 -4.32
N CYS A 65 22.31 7.07 -3.37
CA CYS A 65 22.67 5.66 -3.48
C CYS A 65 21.98 4.97 -4.66
N ILE A 66 20.65 5.08 -4.76
CA ILE A 66 19.86 4.45 -5.83
C ILE A 66 20.29 4.97 -7.20
N LEU A 67 20.60 6.27 -7.29
CA LEU A 67 21.05 6.94 -8.52
C LEU A 67 22.55 6.74 -8.84
N ASN A 68 23.30 5.94 -8.07
CA ASN A 68 24.76 5.80 -8.21
C ASN A 68 25.55 7.12 -8.08
N LYS A 69 25.01 8.13 -7.38
CA LYS A 69 25.62 9.45 -7.22
C LYS A 69 26.35 9.62 -5.88
N GLY A 70 26.37 8.58 -5.04
CA GLY A 70 26.99 8.64 -3.72
C GLY A 70 27.08 7.28 -3.03
N PRO A 71 27.61 7.26 -1.80
CA PRO A 71 27.77 6.04 -1.01
C PRO A 71 26.41 5.46 -0.61
N CYS A 72 26.32 4.13 -0.59
CA CYS A 72 25.13 3.39 -0.15
C CYS A 72 25.30 2.85 1.26
N THR A 73 24.25 2.97 2.08
CA THR A 73 24.13 2.17 3.31
C THR A 73 23.84 0.71 2.97
N ARG A 74 23.98 -0.18 3.95
CA ARG A 74 23.74 -1.62 3.75
C ARG A 74 22.28 -1.88 3.34
N GLU A 75 21.36 -1.15 3.95
CA GLU A 75 19.92 -1.15 3.67
C GLU A 75 19.61 -0.53 2.31
N GLY A 76 20.25 0.60 1.99
CA GLY A 76 20.10 1.28 0.70
C GLY A 76 20.59 0.42 -0.47
N LEU A 77 21.61 -0.41 -0.27
CA LEU A 77 22.11 -1.35 -1.26
C LEU A 77 21.09 -2.45 -1.57
N GLU A 78 20.45 -3.01 -0.55
CA GLU A 78 19.38 -4.00 -0.71
C GLU A 78 18.18 -3.37 -1.43
N LEU A 79 17.78 -2.15 -1.03
CA LEU A 79 16.70 -1.40 -1.67
C LEU A 79 17.01 -1.14 -3.15
N LYS A 80 18.21 -0.67 -3.46
CA LYS A 80 18.67 -0.42 -4.83
C LYS A 80 18.64 -1.68 -5.67
N ARG A 81 19.10 -2.83 -5.15
CA ARG A 81 18.98 -4.11 -5.84
C ARG A 81 17.52 -4.43 -6.14
N LYS A 82 16.62 -4.32 -5.17
CA LYS A 82 15.20 -4.65 -5.36
C LYS A 82 14.47 -3.72 -6.31
N LEU A 83 14.77 -2.42 -6.29
CA LEU A 83 14.16 -1.43 -7.18
C LEU A 83 14.71 -1.54 -8.60
N VAL A 84 16.04 -1.54 -8.76
CA VAL A 84 16.66 -1.54 -10.10
C VAL A 84 16.46 -2.87 -10.83
N LEU A 85 16.34 -4.00 -10.13
CA LEU A 85 16.03 -5.31 -10.73
C LEU A 85 14.57 -5.44 -11.20
N LYS A 86 13.69 -4.47 -10.88
CA LYS A 86 12.28 -4.46 -11.34
C LYS A 86 12.03 -3.56 -12.54
N PHE A 87 13.00 -2.75 -12.94
CA PHE A 87 12.90 -1.81 -14.07
C PHE A 87 13.78 -2.21 -15.26
N VAL A 88 14.42 -3.38 -15.22
CA VAL A 88 15.18 -4.00 -16.32
C VAL A 88 14.45 -5.25 -16.80
#